data_AF-A0A8J6P002-F1
#
_entry.id   AF-A0A8J6P002-F1
#
_cell.length_a   1.000
_cell.length_b   1.000
_cell.length_c   1.000
_cell.angle_alpha   90.00
_cell.angle_beta   90.00
_cell.angle_gamma   90.00
#
_symmetry.space_group_name_H-M   'P 1'
#
loop_
_entity.id
_entity.type
_entity.pdbx_description
1 polymer ?
#
loop_
_entity_poly.entity_id
_entity_poly.type
_entity_poly.pdbx_seq_one_letter_code
_entity_poly.pdbx_strand_id
1 'polypeptide(L)'
;MISYYRKLVAEHSRMQAFQNGITAAVRPGDTVCEIGAGLGTYAFMASRAGAAKVYAIEEGPVIELARKLYKANQNDLGVIEFIKQYSTLVHLEDKVDVVIYEDFECQGLSPLQESVLKDASRRFLKPGGTFIPYGLELYWVPLQAENIWQKEVSCLDKNEEKVLGLDFALTRELTSNERIQTPFEADSLLSSELLIESLNFAEKQQLEFSRELTFKITTSGTLHGFGSWADFLFPGGHRFSLSYEKPVTAYSRAFFPLPEPVPVETGDCIRMKVGVVKKPLPNRHTWSWWGEIDDRHGRSKFKWQSSTLHLSQFQKQDIEFSRYIDTDYCPVLNEEGHLRKFILERMNGNMTIEQIANELLVRFPENFPSLGKALTKVTRLAKKCSINA
;
A
#
# COMPACT_ATOMS: atom_id res chain seq x y z
N MET A 1 -3.01 -1.41 -19.07
CA MET A 1 -1.60 -1.38 -18.65
C MET A 1 -0.97 -0.01 -18.94
N ILE A 2 -0.70 0.38 -20.18
CA ILE A 2 0.05 1.62 -20.48
C ILE A 2 -0.63 2.92 -20.02
N SER A 3 -1.96 2.98 -20.07
CA SER A 3 -2.73 4.16 -19.62
C SER A 3 -2.49 4.49 -18.14
N TYR A 4 -2.26 3.49 -17.29
CA TYR A 4 -1.92 3.67 -15.88
C TYR A 4 -0.58 4.40 -15.73
N TYR A 5 0.49 3.85 -16.34
CA TYR A 5 1.81 4.48 -16.30
C TYR A 5 1.83 5.88 -16.91
N ARG A 6 1.05 6.14 -17.96
CA ARG A 6 0.91 7.49 -18.54
C ARG A 6 0.29 8.48 -17.56
N LYS A 7 -0.70 8.06 -16.76
CA LYS A 7 -1.28 8.91 -15.71
C LYS A 7 -0.26 9.22 -14.62
N LEU A 8 0.50 8.21 -14.20
CA LEU A 8 1.59 8.39 -13.24
C LEU A 8 2.62 9.42 -13.73
N VAL A 9 3.10 9.29 -14.97
CA VAL A 9 4.08 10.24 -15.55
C VAL A 9 3.48 11.63 -15.77
N ALA A 10 2.17 11.74 -16.03
CA ALA A 10 1.49 13.02 -16.18
C ALA A 10 1.26 13.76 -14.87
N GLU A 11 1.49 13.13 -13.71
CA GLU A 11 1.35 13.77 -12.40
C GLU A 11 2.55 14.69 -12.11
N HIS A 12 2.45 15.93 -12.56
CA HIS A 12 3.56 16.90 -12.58
C HIS A 12 4.18 17.17 -11.20
N SER A 13 3.38 17.33 -10.15
CA SER A 13 3.89 17.61 -8.79
C SER A 13 4.78 16.48 -8.26
N ARG A 14 4.35 15.23 -8.48
CA ARG A 14 5.10 14.03 -8.14
C ARG A 14 6.38 13.92 -8.97
N MET A 15 6.28 14.08 -10.30
CA MET A 15 7.46 14.09 -11.19
C MET A 15 8.48 15.14 -10.83
N GLN A 16 8.03 16.35 -10.50
CA GLN A 16 8.93 17.42 -10.10
C GLN A 16 9.63 17.14 -8.77
N ALA A 17 8.91 16.59 -7.78
CA ALA A 17 9.52 16.21 -6.50
C ALA A 17 10.60 15.14 -6.65
N PHE A 18 10.34 14.09 -7.44
CA PHE A 18 11.33 13.06 -7.76
C PHE A 18 12.51 13.63 -8.54
N GLN A 19 12.27 14.43 -9.58
CA GLN A 19 13.34 15.04 -10.35
C GLN A 19 14.25 15.90 -9.47
N ASN A 20 13.66 16.76 -8.63
CA ASN A 20 14.42 17.62 -7.72
C ASN A 20 15.21 16.81 -6.69
N GLY A 21 14.60 15.79 -6.08
CA GLY A 21 15.27 14.92 -5.13
C GLY A 21 16.41 14.10 -5.75
N ILE A 22 16.22 13.60 -6.97
CA ILE A 22 17.25 12.90 -7.75
C ILE A 22 18.40 13.84 -8.06
N THR A 23 18.13 15.05 -8.57
CA THR A 23 19.16 16.05 -8.86
C THR A 23 19.92 16.49 -7.60
N ALA A 24 19.26 16.56 -6.45
CA ALA A 24 19.90 16.93 -5.19
C ALA A 24 20.77 15.81 -4.59
N ALA A 25 20.45 14.55 -4.88
CA ALA A 25 21.09 13.38 -4.26
C ALA A 25 22.19 12.77 -5.12
N VAL A 26 21.95 12.60 -6.41
CA VAL A 26 22.83 11.88 -7.34
C VAL A 26 24.01 12.76 -7.73
N ARG A 27 25.22 12.22 -7.57
CA ARG A 27 26.48 12.86 -7.94
C ARG A 27 27.11 12.16 -9.14
N PRO A 28 27.95 12.88 -9.93
CA PRO A 28 28.75 12.25 -10.96
C PRO A 28 29.59 11.09 -10.41
N GLY A 29 29.43 9.89 -10.98
CA GLY A 29 30.11 8.68 -10.52
C GLY A 29 29.27 7.75 -9.66
N ASP A 30 28.11 8.19 -9.17
CA ASP A 30 27.24 7.37 -8.31
C ASP A 30 26.63 6.20 -9.07
N THR A 31 26.42 5.09 -8.36
CA THR A 31 25.59 3.97 -8.81
C THR A 31 24.20 4.11 -8.19
N VAL A 32 23.14 3.92 -8.99
CA VAL A 32 21.75 4.08 -8.57
C VAL A 32 20.95 2.80 -8.81
N CYS A 33 20.01 2.47 -7.94
CA CYS A 33 19.03 1.39 -8.13
C CYS A 33 17.61 1.94 -8.07
N GLU A 34 16.83 1.80 -9.15
CA GLU A 34 15.38 2.03 -9.16
C GLU A 34 14.64 0.71 -8.98
N ILE A 35 13.80 0.62 -7.93
CA ILE A 35 12.94 -0.54 -7.65
C ILE A 35 11.51 -0.20 -8.06
N GLY A 36 10.93 -1.02 -8.94
CA GLY A 36 9.63 -0.74 -9.55
C GLY A 36 9.74 0.23 -10.72
N ALA A 37 10.71 -0.02 -11.61
CA ALA A 37 11.11 0.95 -12.62
C ALA A 37 10.01 1.33 -13.63
N GLY A 38 8.98 0.49 -13.82
CA GLY A 38 7.88 0.81 -14.73
C GLY A 38 8.36 1.16 -16.14
N LEU A 39 8.24 2.45 -16.51
CA LEU A 39 8.71 2.99 -17.80
C LEU A 39 10.18 3.44 -17.81
N GLY A 40 10.91 3.27 -16.71
CA GLY A 40 12.29 3.72 -16.51
C GLY A 40 12.43 5.21 -16.25
N THR A 41 11.33 5.90 -15.90
CA THR A 41 11.29 7.37 -15.83
C THR A 41 12.29 7.91 -14.81
N TYR A 42 12.39 7.32 -13.62
CA TYR A 42 13.34 7.79 -12.61
C TYR A 42 14.78 7.34 -12.92
N ALA A 43 14.98 6.17 -13.52
CA ALA A 43 16.29 5.77 -14.03
C ALA A 43 16.82 6.75 -15.08
N PHE A 44 15.97 7.25 -15.98
CA PHE A 44 16.37 8.28 -16.95
C PHE A 44 16.73 9.60 -16.26
N MET A 45 16.00 10.01 -15.23
CA MET A 45 16.34 11.19 -14.43
C MET A 45 17.67 11.02 -13.70
N ALA A 46 17.91 9.88 -13.07
CA ALA A 46 19.16 9.57 -12.36
C ALA A 46 20.36 9.54 -13.31
N SER A 47 20.18 8.93 -14.48
CA SER A 47 21.20 8.92 -15.53
C SER A 47 21.57 10.35 -15.98
N ARG A 48 20.57 11.20 -16.22
CA ARG A 48 20.79 12.62 -16.57
C ARG A 48 21.39 13.45 -15.44
N ALA A 49 21.15 13.07 -14.19
CA ALA A 49 21.76 13.70 -13.02
C ALA A 49 23.25 13.32 -12.86
N GLY A 50 23.79 12.41 -13.67
CA GLY A 50 25.21 12.06 -13.69
C GLY A 50 25.55 10.71 -13.08
N ALA A 51 24.55 9.86 -12.78
CA ALA A 51 24.82 8.49 -12.34
C ALA A 51 25.70 7.75 -13.36
N ALA A 52 26.78 7.12 -12.89
CA ALA A 52 27.66 6.32 -13.74
C ALA A 52 26.97 5.06 -14.24
N LYS A 53 26.12 4.45 -13.40
CA LYS A 53 25.31 3.28 -13.73
C LYS A 53 23.99 3.31 -12.98
N VAL A 54 22.90 2.95 -13.67
CA VAL A 54 21.58 2.78 -13.06
C VAL A 54 21.08 1.35 -13.25
N TYR A 55 20.71 0.67 -12.17
CA TYR A 55 19.96 -0.59 -12.21
C TYR A 55 18.47 -0.29 -12.17
N ALA A 56 17.73 -0.60 -13.23
CA ALA A 56 16.28 -0.44 -13.33
C ALA A 56 15.61 -1.80 -13.16
N ILE A 57 15.06 -2.07 -11.97
CA ILE A 57 14.46 -3.35 -11.61
C ILE A 57 12.93 -3.25 -11.71
N GLU A 58 12.33 -4.13 -12.50
CA GLU A 58 10.87 -4.19 -12.67
C GLU A 58 10.46 -5.63 -13.00
N GLU A 59 9.54 -6.22 -12.24
CA GLU A 59 9.09 -7.58 -12.50
C GLU A 59 8.15 -7.66 -13.71
N GLY A 60 7.31 -6.64 -13.86
CA GLY A 60 6.26 -6.59 -14.84
C GLY A 60 6.77 -6.49 -16.28
N PRO A 61 5.95 -6.89 -17.27
CA PRO A 61 6.30 -6.81 -18.69
C PRO A 61 6.51 -5.37 -19.20
N VAL A 62 6.14 -4.34 -18.43
CA VAL A 62 6.32 -2.93 -18.78
C VAL A 62 7.80 -2.56 -18.98
N ILE A 63 8.73 -3.28 -18.34
CA ILE A 63 10.17 -3.05 -18.51
C ILE A 63 10.64 -3.19 -19.96
N GLU A 64 9.96 -3.98 -20.79
CA GLU A 64 10.26 -4.07 -22.22
C GLU A 64 9.99 -2.75 -22.95
N LEU A 65 8.98 -2.00 -22.50
CA LEU A 65 8.69 -0.67 -23.02
C LEU A 65 9.72 0.35 -22.50
N ALA A 66 10.18 0.21 -21.24
CA ALA A 66 11.27 1.02 -20.71
C ALA A 66 12.56 0.87 -21.54
N ARG A 67 12.92 -0.37 -21.93
CA ARG A 67 14.05 -0.63 -22.86
C ARG A 67 13.88 0.04 -24.22
N LYS A 68 12.67 0.04 -24.77
CA LYS A 68 12.37 0.74 -26.04
C LYS A 68 12.50 2.26 -25.90
N LEU A 69 12.01 2.83 -24.79
CA LEU A 69 12.16 4.25 -24.49
C LEU A 69 13.64 4.62 -24.31
N TYR A 70 14.40 3.80 -23.61
CA TYR A 70 15.85 3.96 -23.47
C TYR A 70 16.54 4.01 -24.83
N LYS A 71 16.30 3.00 -25.68
CA LYS A 71 16.90 2.94 -27.03
C LYS A 71 16.53 4.16 -27.90
N ALA A 72 15.30 4.66 -27.79
CA ALA A 72 14.84 5.83 -28.53
C ALA A 72 15.48 7.15 -28.05
N ASN A 73 15.98 7.20 -26.81
CA ASN A 73 16.53 8.41 -26.18
C ASN A 73 18.00 8.23 -25.74
N GLN A 74 18.68 7.20 -26.25
CA GLN A 74 20.00 6.76 -25.76
C GLN A 74 21.09 7.83 -25.87
N ASN A 75 20.95 8.79 -26.79
CA ASN A 75 21.96 9.85 -27.00
C ASN A 75 22.06 10.81 -25.80
N ASP A 76 21.02 10.88 -24.97
CA ASP A 76 20.94 11.77 -23.81
C ASP A 76 21.00 10.99 -22.47
N LEU A 77 21.35 9.71 -22.50
CA LEU A 77 21.33 8.80 -21.35
C LEU A 77 22.65 8.03 -21.25
N GLY A 78 23.12 7.86 -20.01
CA GLY A 78 24.24 7.01 -19.65
C GLY A 78 23.85 5.53 -19.53
N VAL A 79 24.61 4.76 -18.75
CA VAL A 79 24.45 3.31 -18.66
C VAL A 79 23.26 2.94 -17.77
N ILE A 80 22.25 2.29 -18.34
CA ILE A 80 21.09 1.76 -17.62
C ILE A 80 20.94 0.25 -17.88
N GLU A 81 20.97 -0.54 -16.81
CA GLU A 81 20.79 -1.98 -16.83
C GLU A 81 19.36 -2.35 -16.41
N PHE A 82 18.59 -2.95 -17.33
CA PHE A 82 17.19 -3.30 -17.09
C PHE A 82 17.04 -4.75 -16.65
N ILE A 83 16.61 -4.97 -15.42
CA ILE A 83 16.49 -6.30 -14.80
C ILE A 83 15.02 -6.66 -14.60
N LYS A 84 14.55 -7.67 -15.34
CA LYS A 84 13.14 -8.12 -15.26
C LYS A 84 12.96 -9.15 -14.15
N GLN A 85 12.76 -8.71 -12.91
CA GLN A 85 12.67 -9.59 -11.74
C GLN A 85 12.10 -8.85 -10.51
N TYR A 86 11.56 -9.58 -9.52
CA TYR A 86 11.34 -9.03 -8.18
C TYR A 86 12.67 -8.59 -7.56
N SER A 87 12.73 -7.39 -6.98
CA SER A 87 13.95 -6.86 -6.36
C SER A 87 14.52 -7.79 -5.29
N THR A 88 13.67 -8.50 -4.55
CA THR A 88 14.05 -9.49 -3.52
C THR A 88 14.81 -10.70 -4.07
N LEU A 89 14.75 -10.94 -5.39
CA LEU A 89 15.45 -12.03 -6.08
C LEU A 89 16.64 -11.54 -6.93
N VAL A 90 16.85 -10.22 -7.03
CA VAL A 90 17.98 -9.64 -7.77
C VAL A 90 19.23 -9.63 -6.91
N HIS A 91 20.37 -9.98 -7.49
CA HIS A 91 21.69 -9.81 -6.90
C HIS A 91 22.42 -8.69 -7.63
N LEU A 92 22.90 -7.69 -6.88
CA LEU A 92 23.78 -6.64 -7.40
C LEU A 92 25.21 -6.96 -6.97
N GLU A 93 26.17 -6.83 -7.89
CA GLU A 93 27.59 -7.07 -7.61
C GLU A 93 28.11 -6.13 -6.52
N ASP A 94 27.77 -4.85 -6.64
CA ASP A 94 28.08 -3.81 -5.68
C ASP A 94 26.81 -3.15 -5.14
N LYS A 95 26.90 -2.70 -3.88
CA LYS A 95 25.90 -1.80 -3.31
C LYS A 95 25.89 -0.46 -4.04
N VAL A 96 24.77 0.24 -3.99
CA VAL A 96 24.50 1.50 -4.68
C VAL A 96 24.49 2.70 -3.72
N ASP A 97 24.78 3.89 -4.25
CA ASP A 97 24.79 5.15 -3.50
C ASP A 97 23.36 5.66 -3.25
N VAL A 98 22.46 5.44 -4.22
CA VAL A 98 21.07 5.88 -4.16
C VAL A 98 20.11 4.75 -4.53
N VAL A 99 19.07 4.55 -3.71
CA VAL A 99 17.93 3.69 -4.05
C VAL A 99 16.69 4.55 -4.28
N ILE A 100 16.10 4.47 -5.47
CA ILE A 100 14.82 5.09 -5.80
C ILE A 100 13.73 4.03 -5.64
N TYR A 101 12.70 4.33 -4.85
CA TYR A 101 11.54 3.46 -4.69
C TYR A 101 10.26 4.29 -4.74
N GLU A 102 9.29 3.84 -5.53
CA GLU A 102 8.01 4.51 -5.66
C GLU A 102 6.90 3.49 -5.83
N ASP A 103 6.20 3.22 -4.74
CA ASP A 103 4.97 2.42 -4.65
C ASP A 103 4.47 2.59 -3.21
N PHE A 104 4.00 3.78 -2.84
CA PHE A 104 3.64 4.11 -1.44
C PHE A 104 2.13 4.04 -1.21
N GLU A 105 1.66 4.30 0.01
CA GLU A 105 0.24 4.56 0.30
C GLU A 105 0.00 6.01 0.75
N CYS A 106 -1.26 6.45 0.79
CA CYS A 106 -1.60 7.77 1.32
C CYS A 106 -1.23 8.00 2.79
N GLN A 107 -0.97 6.92 3.54
CA GLN A 107 -0.41 6.94 4.89
C GLN A 107 0.98 6.28 4.97
N GLY A 108 1.74 6.40 3.88
CA GLY A 108 3.15 6.07 3.86
C GLY A 108 3.42 4.65 3.40
N LEU A 109 3.42 3.69 4.35
CA LEU A 109 3.88 2.32 4.09
C LEU A 109 2.81 1.28 4.38
N SER A 110 2.75 0.27 3.51
CA SER A 110 2.15 -1.03 3.72
C SER A 110 3.22 -2.03 4.18
N PRO A 111 2.84 -3.14 4.84
CA PRO A 111 3.81 -4.16 5.26
C PRO A 111 4.65 -4.78 4.13
N LEU A 112 4.15 -4.75 2.88
CA LEU A 112 4.91 -5.17 1.71
C LEU A 112 6.01 -4.14 1.38
N GLN A 113 5.66 -2.86 1.34
CA GLN A 113 6.56 -1.75 1.05
C GLN A 113 7.68 -1.67 2.10
N GLU A 114 7.36 -1.88 3.38
CA GLU A 114 8.35 -2.04 4.45
C GLU A 114 9.36 -3.16 4.15
N SER A 115 8.86 -4.30 3.65
CA SER A 115 9.70 -5.47 3.38
C SER A 115 10.64 -5.20 2.21
N VAL A 116 10.17 -4.50 1.17
CA VAL A 116 10.99 -4.04 0.03
C VAL A 116 12.06 -3.05 0.49
N LEU A 117 11.68 -2.02 1.26
CA LEU A 117 12.62 -1.02 1.78
C LEU A 117 13.67 -1.64 2.71
N LYS A 118 13.24 -2.53 3.62
CA LYS A 118 14.15 -3.25 4.54
C LYS A 118 15.15 -4.10 3.78
N ASP A 119 14.69 -4.82 2.75
CA ASP A 119 15.56 -5.67 1.94
C ASP A 119 16.53 -4.85 1.10
N ALA A 120 16.07 -3.76 0.47
CA ALA A 120 16.90 -2.83 -0.29
C ALA A 120 17.95 -2.13 0.59
N SER A 121 17.56 -1.66 1.78
CA SER A 121 18.48 -1.04 2.75
C SER A 121 19.62 -2.02 3.12
N ARG A 122 19.27 -3.29 3.37
CA ARG A 122 20.25 -4.32 3.73
C ARG A 122 21.15 -4.70 2.56
N ARG A 123 20.57 -5.02 1.39
CA ARG A 123 21.29 -5.69 0.29
C ARG A 123 21.82 -4.73 -0.76
N PHE A 124 21.12 -3.63 -1.04
CA PHE A 124 21.46 -2.73 -2.13
C PHE A 124 22.12 -1.45 -1.65
N LEU A 125 21.72 -0.85 -0.52
CA LEU A 125 22.23 0.46 -0.14
C LEU A 125 23.64 0.39 0.51
N LYS A 126 24.56 1.24 0.05
CA LYS A 126 25.87 1.46 0.71
C LYS A 126 25.69 2.13 2.08
N PRO A 127 26.63 1.94 3.03
CA PRO A 127 26.71 2.80 4.21
C PRO A 127 26.83 4.27 3.79
N GLY A 128 25.95 5.15 4.31
CA GLY A 128 25.89 6.56 3.94
C GLY A 128 25.13 6.85 2.63
N GLY A 129 24.61 5.84 1.94
CA GLY A 129 23.70 6.03 0.81
C GLY A 129 22.32 6.54 1.26
N THR A 130 21.51 7.00 0.30
CA THR A 130 20.16 7.53 0.57
C THR A 130 19.07 6.85 -0.24
N PHE A 131 17.86 6.83 0.31
CA PHE A 131 16.65 6.56 -0.46
C PHE A 131 16.12 7.83 -1.14
N ILE A 132 15.33 7.66 -2.20
CA ILE A 132 14.51 8.69 -2.82
C ILE A 132 13.08 8.17 -2.98
N PRO A 133 12.07 8.79 -2.33
CA PRO A 133 12.21 9.75 -1.22
C PRO A 133 13.04 9.16 -0.07
N TYR A 134 13.70 9.99 0.74
CA TYR A 134 14.52 9.50 1.86
C TYR A 134 13.68 9.14 3.08
N GLY A 135 12.45 9.62 3.14
CA GLY A 135 11.59 9.45 4.30
C GLY A 135 10.19 9.96 4.08
N LEU A 136 9.39 9.92 5.14
CA LEU A 136 8.03 10.43 5.15
C LEU A 136 7.66 11.04 6.51
N GLU A 137 6.64 11.89 6.48
CA GLU A 137 5.96 12.46 7.65
C GLU A 137 4.46 12.18 7.57
N LEU A 138 3.85 11.73 8.67
CA LEU A 138 2.42 11.47 8.77
C LEU A 138 1.71 12.52 9.59
N TYR A 139 0.60 13.02 9.07
CA TYR A 139 -0.19 14.08 9.69
C TYR A 139 -1.60 13.60 9.99
N TRP A 140 -2.19 14.12 11.07
CA TRP A 140 -3.59 13.90 11.47
C TRP A 140 -4.28 15.22 11.77
N VAL A 141 -5.58 15.31 11.47
CA VAL A 141 -6.39 16.50 11.72
C VAL A 141 -7.87 16.15 11.96
N PRO A 142 -8.57 16.80 12.90
CA PRO A 142 -10.01 16.61 13.09
C PRO A 142 -10.81 17.28 11.96
N LEU A 143 -11.81 16.57 11.43
CA LEU A 143 -12.58 17.00 10.26
C LEU A 143 -14.08 17.07 10.50
N GLN A 144 -14.69 18.13 9.96
CA GLN A 144 -16.09 18.21 9.58
C GLN A 144 -16.27 17.70 8.15
N ALA A 145 -16.77 16.47 8.01
CA ALA A 145 -16.81 15.71 6.77
C ALA A 145 -18.16 15.00 6.55
N GLU A 146 -19.26 15.74 6.72
CA GLU A 146 -20.64 15.21 6.65
C GLU A 146 -20.88 14.35 5.41
N ASN A 147 -20.52 14.84 4.21
CA ASN A 147 -20.77 14.11 2.96
C ASN A 147 -20.03 12.76 2.91
N ILE A 148 -18.80 12.71 3.42
CA ILE A 148 -18.01 11.48 3.48
C ILE A 148 -18.63 10.53 4.50
N TRP A 149 -18.94 11.05 5.69
CA TRP A 149 -19.54 10.25 6.76
C TRP A 149 -20.90 9.68 6.36
N GLN A 150 -21.77 10.48 5.74
CA GLN A 150 -23.07 10.02 5.26
C GLN A 150 -22.96 8.95 4.16
N LYS A 151 -21.99 9.10 3.26
CA LYS A 151 -21.81 8.18 2.14
C LYS A 151 -21.21 6.84 2.57
N GLU A 152 -20.22 6.88 3.45
CA GLU A 152 -19.37 5.73 3.77
C GLU A 152 -19.75 5.06 5.09
N VAL A 153 -20.37 5.79 6.03
CA VAL A 153 -20.70 5.29 7.37
C VAL A 153 -22.19 5.09 7.54
N SER A 154 -23.00 6.10 7.23
CA SER A 154 -24.44 6.13 7.57
C SER A 154 -25.39 6.02 6.36
N CYS A 155 -24.91 5.56 5.21
CA CYS A 155 -25.68 5.58 3.97
C CYS A 155 -26.93 4.69 4.01
N LEU A 156 -26.96 3.74 4.94
CA LEU A 156 -28.08 2.84 5.19
C LEU A 156 -28.90 3.20 6.44
N ASP A 157 -28.52 4.25 7.18
CA ASP A 157 -29.22 4.69 8.41
C ASP A 157 -30.55 5.38 8.08
N LYS A 158 -30.65 6.05 6.92
CA LYS A 158 -31.73 7.00 6.58
C LYS A 158 -33.05 6.38 6.11
N ASN A 159 -33.15 5.07 6.05
CA ASN A 159 -34.41 4.40 5.71
C ASN A 159 -35.09 3.95 7.00
N GLU A 160 -35.98 4.78 7.56
CA GLU A 160 -36.92 4.37 8.61
C GLU A 160 -37.76 3.15 8.16
N GLU A 161 -37.96 2.99 6.85
CA GLU A 161 -38.25 1.71 6.22
C GLU A 161 -36.95 0.94 6.00
N LYS A 162 -36.42 0.36 7.07
CA LYS A 162 -35.39 -0.69 7.08
C LYS A 162 -35.24 -1.32 5.68
N VAL A 163 -34.05 -1.34 5.08
CA VAL A 163 -33.88 -1.92 3.73
C VAL A 163 -34.47 -3.34 3.75
N LEU A 164 -35.61 -3.55 3.09
CA LEU A 164 -36.40 -4.79 3.14
C LEU A 164 -36.87 -5.22 4.55
N GLY A 165 -37.11 -4.31 5.48
CA GLY A 165 -37.45 -4.65 6.88
C GLY A 165 -36.25 -5.02 7.76
N LEU A 166 -35.02 -4.90 7.26
CA LEU A 166 -33.77 -5.21 7.98
C LEU A 166 -33.03 -3.98 8.53
N ASP A 167 -32.53 -4.10 9.75
CA ASP A 167 -31.75 -3.06 10.43
C ASP A 167 -30.26 -3.15 10.02
N PHE A 168 -29.84 -2.25 9.13
CA PHE A 168 -28.46 -2.14 8.69
C PHE A 168 -27.62 -1.20 9.58
N ALA A 169 -28.19 -0.57 10.61
CA ALA A 169 -27.41 0.25 11.55
C ALA A 169 -26.30 -0.56 12.24
N LEU A 170 -26.45 -1.89 12.33
CA LEU A 170 -25.41 -2.80 12.80
C LEU A 170 -24.12 -2.76 11.97
N THR A 171 -24.16 -2.31 10.71
CA THR A 171 -22.94 -2.18 9.89
C THR A 171 -22.16 -0.92 10.22
N ARG A 172 -22.75 0.05 10.94
CA ARG A 172 -22.11 1.31 11.32
C ARG A 172 -20.93 1.11 12.26
N GLU A 173 -21.02 0.13 13.15
CA GLU A 173 -19.87 -0.27 13.98
C GLU A 173 -18.71 -0.72 13.09
N LEU A 174 -18.97 -1.45 12.01
CA LEU A 174 -17.91 -1.92 11.12
C LEU A 174 -17.34 -0.78 10.27
N THR A 175 -18.19 0.02 9.64
CA THR A 175 -17.76 1.12 8.76
C THR A 175 -17.01 2.22 9.53
N SER A 176 -17.38 2.48 10.79
CA SER A 176 -16.64 3.42 11.66
C SER A 176 -15.28 2.91 12.14
N ASN A 177 -14.98 1.63 11.92
CA ASN A 177 -13.69 1.00 12.18
C ASN A 177 -12.82 0.88 10.92
N GLU A 178 -13.25 1.44 9.78
CA GLU A 178 -12.50 1.42 8.54
C GLU A 178 -11.53 2.60 8.38
N ARG A 179 -10.57 2.41 7.47
CA ARG A 179 -9.78 3.50 6.90
C ARG A 179 -10.28 3.74 5.47
N ILE A 180 -10.85 4.91 5.22
CA ILE A 180 -11.46 5.24 3.94
C ILE A 180 -10.50 6.10 3.12
N GLN A 181 -10.21 5.70 1.88
CA GLN A 181 -9.40 6.50 0.97
C GLN A 181 -10.30 7.49 0.23
N THR A 182 -10.22 8.78 0.59
CA THR A 182 -11.13 9.81 0.06
C THR A 182 -10.48 11.20 0.15
N PRO A 183 -10.72 12.11 -0.80
CA PRO A 183 -10.26 13.47 -0.69
C PRO A 183 -11.09 14.24 0.35
N PHE A 184 -10.46 15.25 0.96
CA PHE A 184 -11.09 16.28 1.77
C PHE A 184 -10.34 17.60 1.59
N GLU A 185 -11.02 18.72 1.86
CA GLU A 185 -10.58 20.10 1.57
C GLU A 185 -10.30 20.89 2.87
N ALA A 186 -9.67 22.06 2.73
CA ALA A 186 -9.28 22.92 3.86
C ALA A 186 -10.47 23.37 4.75
N ASP A 187 -11.63 23.64 4.16
CA ASP A 187 -12.82 24.12 4.88
C ASP A 187 -13.43 23.07 5.81
N SER A 188 -12.96 21.82 5.73
CA SER A 188 -13.37 20.73 6.62
C SER A 188 -12.61 20.72 7.95
N LEU A 189 -11.56 21.52 8.15
CA LEU A 189 -10.71 21.40 9.35
C LEU A 189 -11.32 22.08 10.59
N LEU A 190 -11.28 21.37 11.73
CA LEU A 190 -11.74 21.87 13.03
C LEU A 190 -10.60 22.34 13.95
N SER A 191 -9.35 22.04 13.58
CA SER A 191 -8.11 22.40 14.26
C SER A 191 -6.95 22.37 13.25
N SER A 192 -5.80 22.93 13.62
CA SER A 192 -4.53 22.64 12.94
C SER A 192 -4.17 21.16 13.01
N GLU A 193 -3.47 20.68 11.99
CA GLU A 193 -2.91 19.33 11.94
C GLU A 193 -1.77 19.10 12.91
N LEU A 194 -1.52 17.84 13.23
CA LEU A 194 -0.38 17.39 14.03
C LEU A 194 0.46 16.40 13.23
N LEU A 195 1.79 16.58 13.26
CA LEU A 195 2.75 15.57 12.85
C LEU A 195 2.76 14.45 13.89
N ILE A 196 2.44 13.22 13.48
CA ILE A 196 2.31 12.07 14.38
C ILE A 196 3.49 11.10 14.26
N GLU A 197 4.11 11.00 13.09
CA GLU A 197 5.27 10.15 12.89
C GLU A 197 6.17 10.70 11.78
N SER A 198 7.48 10.54 11.95
CA SER A 198 8.48 10.85 10.93
C SER A 198 9.41 9.64 10.78
N LEU A 199 9.65 9.22 9.54
CA LEU A 199 10.52 8.08 9.22
C LEU A 199 11.61 8.51 8.25
N ASN A 200 12.85 8.15 8.57
CA ASN A 200 13.95 8.10 7.61
C ASN A 200 14.13 6.65 7.14
N PHE A 201 13.96 6.39 5.85
CA PHE A 201 14.03 5.03 5.30
C PHE A 201 15.43 4.42 5.31
N ALA A 202 16.49 5.20 5.52
CA ALA A 202 17.81 4.62 5.79
C ALA A 202 17.90 4.03 7.21
N GLU A 203 17.14 4.58 8.17
CA GLU A 203 17.22 4.24 9.59
C GLU A 203 16.09 3.29 10.03
N LYS A 204 14.85 3.59 9.63
CA LYS A 204 13.61 2.88 10.02
C LYS A 204 12.73 2.65 8.79
N GLN A 205 12.52 1.37 8.43
CA GLN A 205 11.67 0.96 7.30
C GLN A 205 10.34 0.35 7.74
N GLN A 206 9.94 0.55 9.00
CA GLN A 206 8.72 -0.01 9.59
C GLN A 206 7.81 1.10 10.08
N LEU A 207 6.55 1.05 9.70
CA LEU A 207 5.50 1.93 10.16
C LEU A 207 4.79 1.30 11.36
N GLU A 208 5.50 1.29 12.49
CA GLU A 208 4.96 0.88 13.79
C GLU A 208 5.21 1.97 14.82
N PHE A 209 4.13 2.44 15.45
CA PHE A 209 4.17 3.48 16.47
C PHE A 209 2.91 3.52 17.32
N SER A 210 3.02 4.22 18.45
CA SER A 210 1.89 4.68 19.23
C SER A 210 2.16 6.11 19.73
N ARG A 211 1.17 6.99 19.60
CA ARG A 211 1.29 8.43 19.86
C ARG A 211 0.06 8.95 20.57
N GLU A 212 0.27 9.81 21.54
CA GLU A 212 -0.80 10.57 22.18
C GLU A 212 -0.88 11.95 21.51
N LEU A 213 -2.09 12.33 21.12
CA LEU A 213 -2.40 13.56 20.40
C LEU A 213 -3.36 14.38 21.23
N THR A 214 -3.19 15.70 21.18
CA THR A 214 -4.13 16.65 21.76
C THR A 214 -4.45 17.74 20.76
N PHE A 215 -5.68 17.78 20.26
CA PHE A 215 -6.17 18.85 19.39
C PHE A 215 -7.00 19.84 20.20
N LYS A 216 -6.75 21.14 19.99
CA LYS A 216 -7.62 22.20 20.49
C LYS A 216 -8.51 22.66 19.34
N ILE A 217 -9.82 22.56 19.51
CA ILE A 217 -10.77 22.98 18.48
C ILE A 217 -10.66 24.49 18.32
N THR A 218 -10.35 24.93 17.10
CA THR A 218 -10.27 26.35 16.73
C THR A 218 -11.54 26.82 16.03
N THR A 219 -12.26 25.91 15.38
CA THR A 219 -13.47 26.20 14.61
C THR A 219 -14.62 25.34 15.13
N SER A 220 -15.69 25.95 15.65
CA SER A 220 -16.92 25.24 16.02
C SER A 220 -17.55 24.54 14.82
N GLY A 221 -18.13 23.36 15.03
CA GLY A 221 -18.75 22.56 13.98
C GLY A 221 -19.12 21.17 14.47
N THR A 222 -19.23 20.22 13.54
CA THR A 222 -19.48 18.81 13.84
C THR A 222 -18.28 17.96 13.44
N LEU A 223 -17.67 17.31 14.42
CA LEU A 223 -16.60 16.34 14.22
C LEU A 223 -17.16 15.03 13.68
N HIS A 224 -16.73 14.67 12.49
CA HIS A 224 -17.13 13.42 11.82
C HIS A 224 -16.06 12.33 11.85
N GLY A 225 -14.81 12.72 12.10
CA GLY A 225 -13.66 11.83 12.01
C GLY A 225 -12.35 12.61 11.91
N PHE A 226 -11.28 11.89 11.56
CA PHE A 226 -9.94 12.43 11.41
C PHE A 226 -9.43 12.21 9.99
N GLY A 227 -8.89 13.27 9.40
CA GLY A 227 -8.13 13.20 8.16
C GLY A 227 -6.68 12.83 8.43
N SER A 228 -6.07 12.08 7.53
CA SER A 228 -4.63 11.79 7.56
C SER A 228 -4.03 11.68 6.17
N TRP A 229 -2.77 12.07 6.06
CA TRP A 229 -1.97 11.98 4.84
C TRP A 229 -0.48 11.85 5.17
N ALA A 230 0.30 11.50 4.16
CA ALA A 230 1.76 11.47 4.19
C ALA A 230 2.36 12.61 3.35
N ASP A 231 3.43 13.20 3.85
CA ASP A 231 4.36 13.99 3.06
C ASP A 231 5.63 13.17 2.85
N PHE A 232 6.07 13.04 1.60
CA PHE A 232 7.30 12.35 1.25
C PHE A 232 8.46 13.34 1.16
N LEU A 233 9.55 13.02 1.85
CA LEU A 233 10.70 13.89 2.01
C LEU A 233 11.80 13.54 1.01
N PHE A 234 12.34 14.55 0.34
CA PHE A 234 13.37 14.40 -0.69
C PHE A 234 14.62 15.21 -0.33
N PRO A 235 15.82 14.74 -0.75
CA PRO A 235 17.06 15.50 -0.56
C PRO A 235 16.96 16.92 -1.13
N GLY A 236 17.71 17.86 -0.56
CA GLY A 236 17.63 19.28 -0.94
C GLY A 236 16.44 20.05 -0.33
N GLY A 237 15.73 19.46 0.64
CA GLY A 237 14.57 20.08 1.29
C GLY A 237 13.29 20.04 0.46
N HIS A 238 13.29 19.25 -0.61
CA HIS A 238 12.12 19.07 -1.47
C HIS A 238 11.10 18.13 -0.80
N ARG A 239 9.81 18.31 -1.13
CA ARG A 239 8.72 17.49 -0.58
C ARG A 239 7.64 17.23 -1.60
N PHE A 240 7.02 16.05 -1.52
CA PHE A 240 5.78 15.73 -2.20
C PHE A 240 4.70 15.54 -1.14
N SER A 241 3.79 16.51 -1.03
CA SER A 241 2.76 16.54 0.01
C SER A 241 1.43 16.05 -0.51
N LEU A 242 0.77 15.18 0.26
CA LEU A 242 -0.61 14.75 0.04
C LEU A 242 -1.61 15.58 0.87
N SER A 243 -1.16 16.67 1.50
CA SER A 243 -1.99 17.55 2.33
C SER A 243 -3.19 18.11 1.58
N TYR A 244 -4.19 18.55 2.34
CA TYR A 244 -5.41 19.19 1.85
C TYR A 244 -5.13 20.49 1.07
N GLU A 245 -3.97 21.11 1.24
CA GLU A 245 -3.55 22.30 0.49
C GLU A 245 -3.09 21.98 -0.95
N LYS A 246 -2.87 20.70 -1.28
CA LYS A 246 -2.42 20.26 -2.60
C LYS A 246 -3.57 19.69 -3.42
N PRO A 247 -3.51 19.78 -4.76
CA PRO A 247 -4.43 19.07 -5.62
C PRO A 247 -4.48 17.58 -5.28
N VAL A 248 -5.68 17.00 -5.33
CA VAL A 248 -5.87 15.56 -5.08
C VAL A 248 -5.09 14.75 -6.10
N THR A 249 -4.23 13.86 -5.62
CA THR A 249 -3.42 12.94 -6.44
C THR A 249 -4.09 11.57 -6.51
N ALA A 250 -3.50 10.63 -7.26
CA ALA A 250 -3.96 9.25 -7.27
C ALA A 250 -3.89 8.57 -5.88
N TYR A 251 -3.04 9.08 -4.99
CA TYR A 251 -2.95 8.61 -3.60
C TYR A 251 -4.14 9.05 -2.76
N SER A 252 -4.81 10.16 -3.08
CA SER A 252 -5.86 10.75 -2.25
C SER A 252 -5.39 10.93 -0.79
N ARG A 253 -6.31 10.86 0.17
CA ARG A 253 -6.06 10.99 1.60
C ARG A 253 -6.80 9.89 2.35
N ALA A 254 -6.54 9.76 3.63
CA ALA A 254 -7.26 8.82 4.49
C ALA A 254 -8.22 9.54 5.42
N PHE A 255 -9.41 8.97 5.59
CA PHE A 255 -10.40 9.40 6.56
C PHE A 255 -10.66 8.27 7.56
N PHE A 256 -10.62 8.63 8.84
CA PHE A 256 -10.91 7.77 9.98
C PHE A 256 -12.19 8.26 10.65
N PRO A 257 -13.34 7.66 10.31
CA PRO A 257 -14.64 8.09 10.84
C PRO A 257 -14.74 7.92 12.36
N LEU A 258 -15.59 8.75 12.96
CA LEU A 258 -16.17 8.46 14.27
C LEU A 258 -17.43 7.59 14.11
N PRO A 259 -17.77 6.78 15.12
CA PRO A 259 -19.02 6.03 15.12
C PRO A 259 -20.23 6.96 15.07
N GLU A 260 -20.16 8.16 15.67
CA GLU A 260 -21.22 9.16 15.59
C GLU A 260 -20.63 10.57 15.39
N PRO A 261 -21.34 11.46 14.68
CA PRO A 261 -20.92 12.86 14.57
C PRO A 261 -21.06 13.56 15.92
N VAL A 262 -20.05 14.35 16.32
CA VAL A 262 -20.02 15.02 17.62
C VAL A 262 -19.95 16.54 17.44
N PRO A 263 -20.94 17.31 17.93
CA PRO A 263 -20.85 18.77 17.96
C PRO A 263 -19.68 19.22 18.84
N VAL A 264 -18.83 20.09 18.31
CA VAL A 264 -17.67 20.67 19.01
C VAL A 264 -17.69 22.19 18.92
N GLU A 265 -17.21 22.85 19.97
CA GLU A 265 -17.08 24.30 20.05
C GLU A 265 -15.60 24.70 20.08
N THR A 266 -15.29 25.91 19.60
CA THR A 266 -13.98 26.53 19.81
C THR A 266 -13.61 26.50 21.30
N GLY A 267 -12.44 25.95 21.62
CA GLY A 267 -11.94 25.74 22.98
C GLY A 267 -12.16 24.33 23.52
N ASP A 268 -12.98 23.49 22.88
CA ASP A 268 -13.05 22.07 23.19
C ASP A 268 -11.69 21.39 22.93
N CYS A 269 -11.42 20.32 23.66
CA CYS A 269 -10.15 19.60 23.62
C CYS A 269 -10.39 18.13 23.27
N ILE A 270 -9.76 17.66 22.19
CA ILE A 270 -9.72 16.24 21.83
C ILE A 270 -8.41 15.66 22.37
N ARG A 271 -8.48 14.68 23.26
CA ARG A 271 -7.33 13.88 23.68
C ARG A 271 -7.47 12.47 23.16
N MET A 272 -6.48 12.00 22.42
CA MET A 272 -6.56 10.69 21.81
C MET A 272 -5.21 9.99 21.73
N LYS A 273 -5.26 8.69 21.50
CA LYS A 273 -4.11 7.88 21.15
C LYS A 273 -4.34 7.27 19.79
N VAL A 274 -3.34 7.36 18.92
CA VAL A 274 -3.29 6.70 17.63
C VAL A 274 -2.13 5.73 17.62
N GLY A 275 -2.33 4.57 17.01
CA GLY A 275 -1.26 3.61 16.82
C GLY A 275 -1.48 2.76 15.58
N VAL A 276 -0.37 2.25 15.08
CA VAL A 276 -0.32 1.27 14.02
C VAL A 276 0.62 0.16 14.45
N VAL A 277 0.16 -1.08 14.30
CA VAL A 277 0.94 -2.28 14.55
C VAL A 277 0.93 -3.16 13.31
N LYS A 278 2.07 -3.77 13.01
CA LYS A 278 2.14 -4.76 11.94
C LYS A 278 1.69 -6.11 12.50
N LYS A 279 0.61 -6.66 11.94
CA LYS A 279 0.29 -8.06 12.20
C LYS A 279 1.07 -8.94 11.21
N PRO A 280 1.79 -9.97 11.69
CA PRO A 280 2.51 -10.87 10.81
C PRO A 280 1.55 -11.63 9.88
N LEU A 281 0.34 -11.96 10.36
CA LEU A 281 -0.66 -12.75 9.62
C LEU A 281 -2.10 -12.26 9.94
N PRO A 282 -2.90 -11.88 8.92
CA PRO A 282 -2.45 -11.50 7.57
C PRO A 282 -1.47 -10.32 7.65
N ASN A 283 -0.54 -10.21 6.70
CA ASN A 283 0.49 -9.17 6.64
C ASN A 283 -0.13 -7.79 6.34
N ARG A 284 -0.75 -7.18 7.36
CA ARG A 284 -1.47 -5.90 7.28
C ARG A 284 -1.13 -4.99 8.46
N HIS A 285 -1.31 -3.69 8.25
CA HIS A 285 -1.34 -2.73 9.34
C HIS A 285 -2.71 -2.74 10.03
N THR A 286 -2.68 -2.90 11.34
CA THR A 286 -3.83 -2.65 12.20
C THR A 286 -3.69 -1.26 12.78
N TRP A 287 -4.60 -0.37 12.39
CA TRP A 287 -4.71 0.96 12.97
C TRP A 287 -5.66 0.90 14.16
N SER A 288 -5.34 1.67 15.20
CA SER A 288 -6.17 1.85 16.38
C SER A 288 -6.16 3.32 16.76
N TRP A 289 -7.33 3.90 16.98
CA TRP A 289 -7.49 5.28 17.42
C TRP A 289 -8.63 5.36 18.44
N TRP A 290 -8.36 5.97 19.58
CA TRP A 290 -9.33 6.08 20.67
C TRP A 290 -9.05 7.32 21.49
N GLY A 291 -10.07 7.85 22.14
CA GLY A 291 -9.91 9.09 22.87
C GLY A 291 -11.20 9.60 23.48
N GLU A 292 -11.11 10.83 23.94
CA GLU A 292 -12.22 11.57 24.51
C GLU A 292 -12.18 13.03 24.08
N ILE A 293 -13.34 13.66 24.13
CA ILE A 293 -13.54 15.07 23.85
C ILE A 293 -14.04 15.71 25.13
N ASP A 294 -13.37 16.75 25.59
CA ASP A 294 -13.83 17.59 26.69
C ASP A 294 -14.30 18.94 26.17
N ASP A 295 -15.28 19.52 26.86
CA ASP A 295 -15.62 20.91 26.68
C ASP A 295 -14.53 21.86 27.21
N ARG A 296 -14.64 23.16 26.90
CA ARG A 296 -13.73 24.21 27.41
C ARG A 296 -13.62 24.29 28.95
N HIS A 297 -14.50 23.63 29.70
CA HIS A 297 -14.48 23.57 31.16
C HIS A 297 -13.94 22.23 31.70
N GLY A 298 -13.45 21.34 30.83
CA GLY A 298 -12.89 20.04 31.20
C GLY A 298 -13.95 18.95 31.46
N ARG A 299 -15.19 19.15 31.02
CA ARG A 299 -16.25 18.13 31.14
C ARG A 299 -16.25 17.23 29.92
N SER A 300 -16.17 15.92 30.13
CA SER A 300 -16.23 14.91 29.08
C SER A 300 -17.54 14.98 28.30
N LYS A 301 -17.45 15.20 26.99
CA LYS A 301 -18.55 15.23 26.01
C LYS A 301 -18.76 13.88 25.33
N PHE A 302 -17.67 13.22 24.95
CA PHE A 302 -17.73 12.01 24.12
C PHE A 302 -16.48 11.15 24.30
N LYS A 303 -16.62 9.84 24.17
CA LYS A 303 -15.51 8.87 24.18
C LYS A 303 -15.71 7.89 23.03
N TRP A 304 -14.61 7.48 22.39
CA TRP A 304 -14.67 6.47 21.35
C TRP A 304 -13.44 5.56 21.39
N GLN A 305 -13.61 4.39 20.80
CA GLN A 305 -12.53 3.45 20.54
C GLN A 305 -12.77 2.78 19.20
N SER A 306 -11.79 2.86 18.32
CA SER A 306 -11.88 2.32 16.97
C SER A 306 -10.58 1.61 16.59
N SER A 307 -10.70 0.56 15.78
CA SER A 307 -9.59 -0.16 15.19
C SER A 307 -10.01 -0.93 13.94
N THR A 308 -9.15 -0.92 12.93
CA THR A 308 -9.33 -1.75 11.73
C THR A 308 -9.29 -3.26 12.01
N LEU A 309 -8.96 -3.67 13.24
CA LEU A 309 -9.08 -5.07 13.66
C LEU A 309 -10.53 -5.58 13.72
N HIS A 310 -11.52 -4.72 14.01
CA HIS A 310 -12.91 -5.18 14.14
C HIS A 310 -13.44 -5.80 12.84
N LEU A 311 -12.97 -5.34 11.68
CA LEU A 311 -13.30 -5.90 10.37
C LEU A 311 -12.82 -7.34 10.19
N SER A 312 -11.75 -7.74 10.88
CA SER A 312 -11.22 -9.10 10.76
C SER A 312 -12.10 -10.15 11.43
N GLN A 313 -12.99 -9.75 12.34
CA GLN A 313 -13.90 -10.67 13.04
C GLN A 313 -14.90 -11.34 12.08
N PHE A 314 -15.18 -10.71 10.93
CA PHE A 314 -16.12 -11.19 9.92
C PHE A 314 -15.44 -11.88 8.72
N GLN A 315 -14.11 -11.80 8.63
CA GLN A 315 -13.34 -12.54 7.65
C GLN A 315 -13.17 -13.98 8.14
N LYS A 316 -14.12 -14.88 7.81
CA LYS A 316 -14.00 -16.33 8.05
C LYS A 316 -12.64 -16.89 7.61
N GLN A 317 -12.05 -16.32 6.55
CA GLN A 317 -10.71 -16.67 6.09
C GLN A 317 -9.63 -16.43 7.15
N ASP A 318 -9.71 -15.37 7.98
CA ASP A 318 -8.72 -15.09 9.04
C ASP A 318 -8.86 -16.07 10.22
N ILE A 319 -10.09 -16.47 10.57
CA ILE A 319 -10.36 -17.45 11.63
C ILE A 319 -9.97 -18.86 11.17
N GLU A 320 -10.30 -19.26 9.95
CA GLU A 320 -9.83 -20.53 9.39
C GLU A 320 -8.31 -20.53 9.18
N PHE A 321 -7.72 -19.42 8.71
CA PHE A 321 -6.26 -19.25 8.62
C PHE A 321 -5.57 -19.45 9.97
N SER A 322 -6.18 -19.05 11.09
CA SER A 322 -5.57 -19.18 12.41
C SER A 322 -5.13 -20.61 12.77
N ARG A 323 -5.79 -21.63 12.21
CA ARG A 323 -5.39 -23.05 12.38
C ARG A 323 -4.26 -23.47 11.45
N TYR A 324 -4.11 -22.81 10.30
CA TYR A 324 -3.07 -23.09 9.31
C TYR A 324 -1.75 -22.34 9.55
N ILE A 325 -1.72 -21.41 10.52
CA ILE A 325 -0.55 -20.60 10.88
C ILE A 325 0.20 -21.13 12.11
N ASP A 326 -0.37 -22.12 12.81
CA ASP A 326 0.32 -22.81 13.89
C ASP A 326 1.51 -23.59 13.30
N THR A 327 2.73 -23.36 13.81
CA THR A 327 3.93 -24.06 13.31
C THR A 327 3.88 -25.56 13.58
N ASP A 328 3.04 -26.00 14.52
CA ASP A 328 2.80 -27.41 14.82
C ASP A 328 1.66 -28.01 13.97
N TYR A 329 1.03 -27.20 13.12
CA TYR A 329 0.01 -27.70 12.19
C TYR A 329 0.65 -28.54 11.07
N CYS A 330 0.27 -29.81 11.02
CA CYS A 330 0.65 -30.74 9.96
C CYS A 330 -0.41 -30.72 8.83
N PRO A 331 -0.18 -30.02 7.69
CA PRO A 331 -1.15 -29.95 6.61
C PRO A 331 -1.35 -31.31 5.95
N VAL A 332 -2.62 -31.68 5.72
CA VAL A 332 -3.01 -32.84 4.90
C VAL A 332 -3.66 -32.33 3.62
N LEU A 333 -3.32 -32.93 2.49
CA LEU A 333 -3.93 -32.58 1.20
C LEU A 333 -5.43 -32.91 1.25
N ASN A 334 -6.26 -31.92 0.91
CA ASN A 334 -7.63 -32.19 0.53
C ASN A 334 -7.70 -32.72 -0.91
N GLU A 335 -8.89 -33.05 -1.39
CA GLU A 335 -9.13 -33.56 -2.74
C GLU A 335 -8.50 -32.68 -3.83
N GLU A 336 -8.69 -31.36 -3.75
CA GLU A 336 -8.06 -30.38 -4.66
C GLU A 336 -6.52 -30.41 -4.59
N GLY A 337 -5.95 -30.64 -3.41
CA GLY A 337 -4.52 -30.83 -3.19
C GLY A 337 -3.99 -32.10 -3.87
N HIS A 338 -4.71 -33.21 -3.75
CA HIS A 338 -4.38 -34.46 -4.43
C HIS A 338 -4.45 -34.33 -5.96
N LEU A 339 -5.47 -33.62 -6.48
CA LEU A 339 -5.59 -33.29 -7.90
C LEU A 339 -4.38 -32.50 -8.42
N ARG A 340 -3.99 -31.45 -7.69
CA ARG A 340 -2.83 -30.62 -8.08
C ARG A 340 -1.53 -31.42 -8.03
N LYS A 341 -1.32 -32.21 -6.97
CA LYS A 341 -0.15 -33.08 -6.85
C LYS A 341 -0.04 -34.02 -8.04
N PHE A 342 -1.14 -34.69 -8.41
CA PHE A 342 -1.18 -35.61 -9.54
C PHE A 342 -0.77 -34.94 -10.86
N ILE A 343 -1.29 -33.73 -11.13
CA ILE A 343 -0.94 -32.95 -12.33
C ILE A 343 0.54 -32.55 -12.28
N LEU A 344 1.02 -32.00 -11.16
CA LEU A 344 2.40 -31.53 -11.01
C LEU A 344 3.43 -32.66 -11.19
N GLU A 345 3.15 -33.86 -10.67
CA GLU A 345 4.01 -35.04 -10.86
C GLU A 345 4.16 -35.45 -12.34
N ARG A 346 3.19 -35.07 -13.20
CA ARG A 346 3.18 -35.35 -14.64
C ARG A 346 3.68 -34.20 -15.49
N MET A 347 3.90 -33.02 -14.90
CA MET A 347 4.54 -31.87 -15.55
C MET A 347 6.07 -32.07 -15.59
N ASN A 348 6.51 -33.19 -16.18
CA ASN A 348 7.91 -33.64 -16.19
C ASN A 348 8.62 -33.41 -17.53
N GLY A 349 7.98 -32.72 -18.48
CA GLY A 349 8.51 -32.46 -19.82
C GLY A 349 8.25 -33.55 -20.87
N ASN A 350 7.75 -34.73 -20.46
CA ASN A 350 7.53 -35.87 -21.35
C ASN A 350 6.05 -36.10 -21.71
N MET A 351 5.14 -35.32 -21.14
CA MET A 351 3.69 -35.46 -21.36
C MET A 351 3.09 -34.15 -21.84
N THR A 352 2.19 -34.23 -22.82
CA THR A 352 1.41 -33.07 -23.27
C THR A 352 0.29 -32.75 -22.29
N ILE A 353 -0.20 -31.50 -22.31
CA ILE A 353 -1.36 -31.07 -21.50
C ILE A 353 -2.56 -32.01 -21.71
N GLU A 354 -2.78 -32.47 -22.94
CA GLU A 354 -3.85 -33.38 -23.29
C GLU A 354 -3.65 -34.78 -22.69
N GLN A 355 -2.45 -35.34 -22.72
CA GLN A 355 -2.15 -36.63 -22.10
C GLN A 355 -2.39 -36.58 -20.58
N ILE A 356 -1.93 -35.51 -19.92
CA ILE A 356 -2.15 -35.31 -18.49
C ILE A 356 -3.65 -35.15 -18.19
N ALA A 357 -4.39 -34.42 -19.02
CA ALA A 357 -5.83 -34.23 -18.86
C ALA A 357 -6.63 -35.54 -19.03
N ASN A 358 -6.23 -36.40 -19.96
CA ASN A 358 -6.84 -37.72 -20.14
C ASN A 358 -6.58 -38.63 -18.93
N GLU A 359 -5.36 -38.64 -18.39
CA GLU A 359 -5.09 -39.38 -17.15
C GLU A 359 -5.87 -38.85 -15.94
N LEU A 360 -6.10 -37.53 -15.90
CA LEU A 360 -6.89 -36.89 -14.85
C LEU A 360 -8.35 -37.33 -14.89
N LEU A 361 -8.93 -37.49 -16.09
CA LEU A 361 -10.30 -38.03 -16.27
C LEU A 361 -10.42 -39.47 -15.76
N VAL A 362 -9.42 -40.30 -16.05
CA VAL A 362 -9.41 -41.71 -15.63
C VAL A 362 -9.25 -41.82 -14.13
N ARG A 363 -8.38 -41.00 -13.53
CA ARG A 363 -8.05 -41.10 -12.11
C ARG A 363 -9.07 -40.41 -11.20
N PHE A 364 -9.71 -39.34 -11.68
CA PHE A 364 -10.65 -38.50 -10.93
C PHE A 364 -11.95 -38.25 -11.72
N PRO A 365 -12.70 -39.31 -12.08
CA PRO A 365 -13.85 -39.20 -12.97
C PRO A 365 -14.96 -38.30 -12.40
N GLU A 366 -15.16 -38.34 -11.07
CA GLU A 366 -16.16 -37.54 -10.37
C GLU A 366 -15.86 -36.02 -10.41
N ASN A 367 -14.57 -35.64 -10.52
CA ASN A 367 -14.16 -34.24 -10.52
C ASN A 367 -14.18 -33.60 -11.92
N PHE A 368 -14.14 -34.41 -12.97
CA PHE A 368 -13.99 -33.95 -14.34
C PHE A 368 -15.04 -34.57 -15.26
N PRO A 369 -16.21 -33.93 -15.41
CA PRO A 369 -17.27 -34.44 -16.28
C PRO A 369 -16.95 -34.35 -17.78
N SER A 370 -15.83 -33.73 -18.17
CA SER A 370 -15.39 -33.64 -19.57
C SER A 370 -13.89 -33.36 -19.71
N LEU A 371 -13.32 -33.77 -20.84
CA LEU A 371 -11.93 -33.47 -21.21
C LEU A 371 -11.63 -31.97 -21.22
N GLY A 372 -12.58 -31.14 -21.65
CA GLY A 372 -12.42 -29.67 -21.64
C GLY A 372 -12.16 -29.10 -20.23
N LYS A 373 -12.83 -29.63 -19.19
CA LYS A 373 -12.58 -29.20 -17.81
C LYS A 373 -11.22 -29.68 -17.29
N ALA A 374 -10.83 -30.91 -17.62
CA ALA A 374 -9.51 -31.44 -17.27
C ALA A 374 -8.39 -30.63 -17.93
N LEU A 375 -8.51 -30.35 -19.24
CA LEU A 375 -7.58 -29.50 -20.01
C LEU A 375 -7.45 -28.11 -19.40
N THR A 376 -8.56 -27.46 -19.05
CA THR A 376 -8.55 -26.13 -18.41
C THR A 376 -7.78 -26.17 -17.09
N LYS A 377 -7.98 -27.21 -16.27
CA LYS A 377 -7.29 -27.37 -14.99
C LYS A 377 -5.78 -27.53 -15.16
N VAL A 378 -5.36 -28.45 -16.04
CA VAL A 378 -3.96 -28.71 -16.32
C VAL A 378 -3.29 -27.47 -16.92
N THR A 379 -3.94 -26.81 -17.88
CA THR A 379 -3.41 -25.59 -18.53
C THR A 379 -3.21 -24.46 -17.54
N ARG A 380 -4.16 -24.24 -16.61
CA ARG A 380 -4.04 -23.20 -15.58
C ARG A 380 -2.87 -23.47 -14.63
N LEU A 381 -2.60 -24.74 -14.33
CA LEU A 381 -1.48 -25.12 -13.47
C LEU A 381 -0.14 -25.06 -14.23
N ALA A 382 -0.11 -25.56 -15.47
CA ALA A 382 1.04 -25.44 -16.37
C ALA A 382 1.47 -23.98 -16.55
N LYS A 383 0.52 -23.08 -16.81
CA LYS A 383 0.79 -21.63 -16.90
C LYS A 383 1.48 -21.06 -15.65
N LYS A 384 1.22 -21.62 -14.47
CA LYS A 384 1.78 -21.15 -13.19
C LYS A 384 3.10 -21.82 -12.81
N CYS A 385 3.29 -23.06 -13.22
CA CYS A 385 4.34 -23.93 -12.68
C CYS A 385 5.31 -24.47 -13.75
N SER A 386 5.09 -24.20 -15.03
CA SER A 386 6.03 -24.54 -16.10
C SER A 386 7.09 -23.45 -16.25
N ILE A 387 8.31 -23.86 -16.56
CA ILE A 387 9.34 -22.96 -17.07
C ILE A 387 8.86 -22.48 -18.44
N ASN A 388 8.71 -21.16 -18.65
CA ASN A 388 8.42 -20.64 -19.97
C ASN A 388 9.59 -20.99 -20.89
N ALA A 389 9.35 -21.79 -21.92
CA ALA A 389 10.33 -22.06 -22.97
C ALA A 389 10.55 -20.82 -23.85
#